data_AF-A0A355W8E9-F1
#
_entry.id   AF-A0A355W8E9-F1
#
_cell.length_a   1.000
_cell.length_b   1.000
_cell.length_c   1.000
_cell.angle_alpha   90.00
_cell.angle_beta   90.00
_cell.angle_gamma   90.00
#
_symmetry.space_group_name_H-M   'P 1'
#
loop_
_entity.id
_entity.type
_entity.pdbx_description
1 polymer ?
#
loop_
_entity_poly.entity_id
_entity_poly.type
_entity_poly.pdbx_seq_one_letter_code
_entity_poly.pdbx_strand_id
1 'polypeptide(L)'
;MPIKKNKKSFFVKAGLIFACIILLVVAGLWIALKDKHAGTESPEVKTIAVKKQHVIDYNKIGKDTALKEMMEQRKADYGIENGVDVIVQSDEAVKIGDVTVPMQRIIEKIRLKSGEIVESDIGPSKKNRNYKNETFGIYIVKKGDSIWNIHFNFLKGYFVHKGIPLAATSDEPDRFGFSSGVGKILKFSENLVSIYNIKENRLDMDLDLIHPLNKLIIYNMTQIFGLLDSIDYKNVNSIQFDGEVLWIPSG
;
A
#
# COMPACT_ATOMS: atom_id res chain seq x y z
N MET A 1 32.93 25.31 85.46
CA MET A 1 32.34 26.40 84.64
C MET A 1 31.37 25.82 83.63
N PRO A 2 30.06 26.14 83.66
CA PRO A 2 29.12 25.66 82.65
C PRO A 2 29.09 26.61 81.44
N ILE A 3 29.28 26.06 80.23
CA ILE A 3 29.04 26.77 78.98
C ILE A 3 27.52 26.77 78.73
N LYS A 4 26.89 27.94 78.87
CA LYS A 4 25.49 28.19 78.52
C LYS A 4 25.27 27.88 77.04
N LYS A 5 24.62 26.76 76.70
CA LYS A 5 24.16 26.48 75.33
C LYS A 5 23.09 27.49 74.94
N ASN A 6 23.42 28.34 73.97
CA ASN A 6 22.57 29.42 73.49
C ASN A 6 21.41 28.88 72.63
N LYS A 7 20.31 28.48 73.29
CA LYS A 7 19.09 27.94 72.66
C LYS A 7 18.49 28.87 71.58
N LYS A 8 18.75 30.18 71.62
CA LYS A 8 18.22 31.13 70.61
C LYS A 8 18.80 30.90 69.21
N SER A 9 20.06 30.47 69.08
CA SER A 9 20.70 30.24 67.77
C SER A 9 20.13 29.02 67.03
N PHE A 10 19.72 27.98 67.78
CA PHE A 10 19.15 26.76 67.20
C PHE A 10 17.74 26.97 66.64
N PHE A 11 16.89 27.71 67.37
CA PHE A 11 15.52 28.02 66.90
C PHE A 11 15.51 28.96 65.68
N VAL A 12 16.46 29.91 65.60
CA VAL A 12 16.59 30.78 64.42
C VAL A 12 17.05 29.99 63.19
N LYS A 13 18.03 29.09 63.35
CA LYS A 13 18.51 28.24 62.24
C LYS A 13 17.47 27.21 61.80
N ALA A 14 16.73 26.61 62.73
CA ALA A 14 15.64 25.69 62.42
C ALA A 14 14.47 26.39 61.71
N GLY A 15 14.12 27.62 62.13
CA GLY A 15 13.12 28.45 61.45
C GLY A 15 13.52 28.82 60.03
N LEU A 16 14.81 29.09 59.79
CA LEU A 16 15.34 29.42 58.46
C LEU A 16 15.32 28.21 57.50
N ILE A 17 15.62 27.02 58.01
CA ILE A 17 15.54 25.77 57.23
C ILE A 17 14.07 25.47 56.88
N PHE A 18 13.15 25.64 57.84
CA PHE A 18 11.72 25.42 57.60
C PHE A 18 11.16 26.43 56.58
N ALA A 19 11.58 27.69 56.64
CA ALA A 19 11.22 28.71 55.64
C ALA A 19 11.75 28.38 54.23
N CYS A 20 12.99 27.86 54.12
CA CYS A 20 13.54 27.40 52.83
C CYS A 20 12.77 26.20 52.26
N ILE A 21 12.36 25.24 53.10
CA ILE A 21 11.57 24.09 52.65
C ILE A 21 10.19 24.54 52.16
N ILE A 22 9.53 25.46 52.88
CA ILE A 22 8.24 26.03 52.43
C ILE A 22 8.41 26.77 51.11
N LEU A 23 9.48 27.56 50.93
CA LEU A 23 9.77 28.24 49.67
C LEU A 23 9.98 27.26 48.50
N LEU A 24 10.67 26.13 48.74
CA LEU A 24 10.86 25.10 47.71
C LEU A 24 9.56 24.35 47.39
N VAL A 25 8.70 24.09 48.38
CA VAL A 25 7.39 23.47 48.15
C VAL A 25 6.45 24.43 47.41
N VAL A 26 6.46 25.73 47.75
CA VAL A 26 5.68 26.76 47.05
C VAL A 26 6.20 26.96 45.63
N ALA A 27 7.52 26.98 45.41
CA ALA A 27 8.10 27.06 44.07
C ALA A 27 7.79 25.79 43.25
N GLY A 28 7.84 24.60 43.85
CA GLY A 28 7.47 23.34 43.22
C GLY A 28 5.98 23.29 42.86
N LEU A 29 5.09 23.74 43.75
CA LEU A 29 3.66 23.89 43.45
C LEU A 29 3.40 24.95 42.38
N TRP A 30 4.15 26.06 42.37
CA TRP A 30 4.00 27.11 41.38
C TRP A 30 4.46 26.64 39.98
N ILE A 31 5.52 25.84 39.90
CA ILE A 31 5.95 25.19 38.65
C ILE A 31 4.93 24.14 38.20
N ALA A 32 4.44 23.29 39.11
CA ALA A 32 3.43 22.27 38.79
C ALA A 32 2.06 22.87 38.44
N LEU A 33 1.73 24.06 38.95
CA LEU A 33 0.53 24.83 38.57
C LEU A 33 0.74 25.63 37.27
N LYS A 34 1.98 26.06 36.97
CA LYS A 34 2.33 26.69 35.69
C LYS A 34 2.24 25.69 34.53
N ASP A 35 2.56 24.41 34.76
CA ASP A 35 2.33 23.33 33.79
C ASP A 35 0.83 23.00 33.60
N LYS A 36 -0.04 23.36 34.55
CA LYS A 36 -1.51 23.20 34.41
C LYS A 36 -2.20 24.40 33.77
N HIS A 37 -1.50 25.51 33.55
CA HIS A 37 -2.00 26.72 32.88
C HIS A 37 -1.10 27.19 31.74
N ALA A 38 -0.32 26.28 31.13
CA ALA A 38 0.06 26.46 29.73
C ALA A 38 -1.20 26.20 28.90
N GLY A 39 -1.88 27.30 28.56
CA GLY A 39 -2.98 27.30 27.63
C GLY A 39 -2.61 26.47 26.40
N THR A 40 -3.57 25.67 25.99
CA THR A 40 -3.63 25.04 24.67
C THR A 40 -3.64 26.14 23.60
N GLU A 41 -2.49 26.75 23.36
CA GLU A 41 -2.11 27.03 21.98
C GLU A 41 -1.86 25.66 21.38
N SER A 42 -2.96 25.06 20.91
CA SER A 42 -2.88 24.07 19.85
C SER A 42 -1.86 24.63 18.88
N PRO A 43 -0.79 23.90 18.50
CA PRO A 43 -0.18 24.24 17.24
C PRO A 43 -1.35 24.29 16.27
N GLU A 44 -1.55 25.44 15.63
CA GLU A 44 -2.44 25.54 14.52
C GLU A 44 -1.95 24.44 13.59
N VAL A 45 -2.62 23.29 13.68
CA VAL A 45 -2.56 22.26 12.68
C VAL A 45 -3.05 23.06 11.51
N LYS A 46 -2.11 23.60 10.72
CA LYS A 46 -2.35 23.89 9.32
C LYS A 46 -3.14 22.70 8.91
N THR A 47 -4.44 22.89 8.72
CA THR A 47 -5.34 21.88 8.22
C THR A 47 -4.71 21.62 6.88
N ILE A 48 -3.85 20.59 6.84
CA ILE A 48 -3.40 19.99 5.61
C ILE A 48 -4.74 19.63 5.05
N ALA A 49 -5.20 20.40 4.06
CA ALA A 49 -6.41 20.10 3.34
C ALA A 49 -6.24 18.63 2.97
N VAL A 50 -6.95 17.75 3.67
CA VAL A 50 -6.94 16.33 3.37
C VAL A 50 -7.57 16.34 2.00
N LYS A 51 -6.71 16.29 0.98
CA LYS A 51 -7.10 16.27 -0.42
C LYS A 51 -8.19 15.22 -0.46
N LYS A 52 -9.44 15.65 -0.71
CA LYS A 52 -10.64 14.83 -0.58
C LYS A 52 -10.36 13.56 -1.38
N GLN A 53 -10.06 12.48 -0.67
CA GLN A 53 -9.56 11.26 -1.30
C GLN A 53 -10.69 10.77 -2.20
N HIS A 54 -10.43 10.70 -3.51
CA HIS A 54 -11.44 10.22 -4.44
C HIS A 54 -11.67 8.73 -4.17
N VAL A 55 -12.91 8.38 -3.83
CA VAL A 55 -13.29 7.01 -3.46
C VAL A 55 -14.04 6.39 -4.63
N ILE A 56 -13.48 5.34 -5.19
CA ILE A 56 -14.10 4.52 -6.24
C ILE A 56 -14.96 3.46 -5.57
N ASP A 57 -16.28 3.60 -5.66
CA ASP A 57 -17.25 2.67 -5.08
C ASP A 57 -17.59 1.55 -6.07
N TYR A 58 -17.01 0.37 -5.87
CA TYR A 58 -17.19 -0.80 -6.73
C TYR A 58 -18.67 -1.17 -6.90
N ASN A 59 -19.46 -1.06 -5.82
CA ASN A 59 -20.88 -1.41 -5.84
C ASN A 59 -21.74 -0.46 -6.69
N LYS A 60 -21.18 0.70 -7.10
CA LYS A 60 -21.85 1.69 -7.93
C LYS A 60 -21.42 1.67 -9.40
N ILE A 61 -20.35 0.98 -9.78
CA ILE A 61 -19.84 0.98 -11.17
C ILE A 61 -20.93 0.57 -12.17
N GLY A 62 -21.79 -0.41 -11.84
CA GLY A 62 -22.89 -0.83 -12.73
C GLY A 62 -24.12 0.09 -12.74
N LYS A 63 -24.17 1.11 -11.88
CA LYS A 63 -25.35 1.96 -11.64
C LYS A 63 -25.10 3.44 -11.91
N ASP A 64 -23.86 3.89 -11.71
CA ASP A 64 -23.42 5.26 -11.92
C ASP A 64 -22.75 5.35 -13.29
N THR A 65 -23.42 6.02 -14.23
CA THR A 65 -22.97 6.16 -15.62
C THR A 65 -21.60 6.84 -15.71
N ALA A 66 -21.36 7.91 -14.94
CA ALA A 66 -20.09 8.64 -15.01
C ALA A 66 -18.93 7.78 -14.47
N LEU A 67 -19.18 7.04 -13.40
CA LEU A 67 -18.18 6.11 -12.86
C LEU A 67 -17.91 4.95 -13.83
N LYS A 68 -18.96 4.42 -14.46
CA LYS A 68 -18.85 3.35 -15.47
C LYS A 68 -17.98 3.80 -16.64
N GLU A 69 -18.29 4.94 -17.24
CA GLU A 69 -17.55 5.51 -18.38
C GLU A 69 -16.10 5.79 -18.00
N MET A 70 -15.84 6.33 -16.81
CA MET A 70 -14.48 6.53 -16.31
C MET A 70 -13.70 5.21 -16.20
N MET A 71 -14.32 4.15 -15.69
CA MET A 71 -13.67 2.84 -15.58
C MET A 71 -13.46 2.18 -16.94
N GLU A 72 -14.40 2.32 -17.86
CA GLU A 72 -14.25 1.84 -19.24
C GLU A 72 -13.11 2.54 -19.95
N GLN A 73 -13.02 3.87 -19.85
CA GLN A 73 -11.92 4.66 -20.40
C GLN A 73 -10.57 4.22 -19.82
N ARG A 74 -10.45 4.18 -18.49
CA ARG A 74 -9.20 3.75 -17.84
C ARG A 74 -8.79 2.35 -18.29
N LYS A 75 -9.72 1.40 -18.41
CA LYS A 75 -9.41 0.03 -18.84
C LYS A 75 -9.02 -0.05 -20.32
N ALA A 76 -9.60 0.80 -21.16
CA ALA A 76 -9.26 0.90 -22.57
C ALA A 76 -7.82 1.40 -22.78
N ASP A 77 -7.36 2.38 -21.97
CA ASP A 77 -5.99 2.91 -22.03
C ASP A 77 -4.91 1.82 -21.83
N TYR A 78 -5.26 0.72 -21.15
CA TYR A 78 -4.40 -0.43 -20.90
C TYR A 78 -4.80 -1.69 -21.68
N GLY A 79 -5.91 -1.68 -22.42
CA GLY A 79 -6.37 -2.87 -23.14
C GLY A 79 -6.81 -4.04 -22.26
N ILE A 80 -7.33 -3.79 -21.06
CA ILE A 80 -7.63 -4.82 -20.04
C ILE A 80 -9.10 -4.84 -19.61
N GLU A 81 -9.99 -4.61 -20.56
CA GLU A 81 -11.45 -4.49 -20.35
C GLU A 81 -12.04 -5.53 -19.38
N ASN A 82 -11.55 -6.77 -19.49
CA ASN A 82 -11.97 -7.92 -18.68
C ASN A 82 -10.89 -8.45 -17.72
N GLY A 83 -9.69 -7.87 -17.71
CA GLY A 83 -8.56 -8.32 -16.90
C GLY A 83 -8.59 -7.83 -15.45
N VAL A 84 -9.23 -6.68 -15.22
CA VAL A 84 -9.41 -6.08 -13.89
C VAL A 84 -10.80 -5.50 -13.75
N ASP A 85 -11.31 -5.46 -12.53
CA ASP A 85 -12.63 -4.89 -12.26
C ASP A 85 -12.55 -3.36 -12.09
N VAL A 86 -11.46 -2.84 -11.51
CA VAL A 86 -11.29 -1.42 -11.20
C VAL A 86 -9.86 -0.97 -11.50
N ILE A 87 -9.69 0.26 -12.00
CA ILE A 87 -8.38 0.91 -12.09
C ILE A 87 -8.37 2.13 -11.18
N VAL A 88 -7.38 2.19 -10.29
CA VAL A 88 -7.25 3.23 -9.27
C VAL A 88 -5.85 3.84 -9.27
N GLN A 89 -5.75 5.11 -8.92
CA GLN A 89 -4.49 5.81 -8.72
C GLN A 89 -3.99 5.65 -7.28
N SER A 90 -2.69 5.87 -7.09
CA SER A 90 -2.03 5.77 -5.78
C SER A 90 -2.64 6.62 -4.65
N ASP A 91 -3.28 7.75 -4.98
CA ASP A 91 -3.92 8.67 -4.04
C ASP A 91 -5.43 8.48 -3.91
N GLU A 92 -6.01 7.50 -4.60
CA GLU A 92 -7.42 7.13 -4.52
C GLU A 92 -7.67 6.06 -3.44
N ALA A 93 -8.94 5.79 -3.16
CA ALA A 93 -9.37 4.66 -2.34
C ALA A 93 -10.41 3.84 -3.11
N VAL A 94 -10.46 2.54 -2.83
CA VAL A 94 -11.51 1.65 -3.35
C VAL A 94 -12.47 1.30 -2.23
N LYS A 95 -13.78 1.37 -2.49
CA LYS A 95 -14.82 0.90 -1.57
C LYS A 95 -15.47 -0.35 -2.14
N ILE A 96 -15.53 -1.40 -1.32
CA ILE A 96 -16.08 -2.72 -1.66
C ILE A 96 -17.00 -3.14 -0.52
N GLY A 97 -18.30 -3.22 -0.81
CA GLY A 97 -19.33 -3.35 0.23
C GLY A 97 -19.24 -2.17 1.19
N ASP A 98 -19.07 -2.46 2.47
CA ASP A 98 -18.97 -1.45 3.53
C ASP A 98 -17.53 -1.04 3.86
N VAL A 99 -16.53 -1.69 3.24
CA VAL A 99 -15.12 -1.43 3.55
C VAL A 99 -14.51 -0.49 2.53
N THR A 100 -13.85 0.57 3.01
CA THR A 100 -13.06 1.48 2.18
C THR A 100 -11.57 1.25 2.43
N VAL A 101 -10.82 1.01 1.36
CA VAL A 101 -9.39 0.68 1.39
C VAL A 101 -8.60 1.75 0.63
N PRO A 102 -7.80 2.59 1.33
CA PRO A 102 -6.90 3.53 0.69
C PRO A 102 -5.76 2.82 -0.06
N MET A 103 -5.46 3.24 -1.29
CA MET A 103 -4.36 2.62 -2.05
C MET A 103 -3.00 2.81 -1.39
N GLN A 104 -2.75 3.97 -0.79
CA GLN A 104 -1.51 4.23 -0.05
C GLN A 104 -1.22 3.17 1.01
N ARG A 105 -2.26 2.66 1.69
CA ARG A 105 -2.12 1.61 2.70
C ARG A 105 -1.68 0.28 2.12
N ILE A 106 -2.22 -0.08 0.96
CA ILE A 106 -1.85 -1.30 0.25
C ILE A 106 -0.40 -1.17 -0.22
N ILE A 107 -0.05 -0.04 -0.86
CA ILE A 107 1.28 0.25 -1.39
C ILE A 107 2.33 0.13 -0.28
N GLU A 108 2.09 0.75 0.87
CA GLU A 108 2.97 0.67 2.03
C GLU A 108 3.23 -0.79 2.44
N LYS A 109 2.18 -1.61 2.52
CA LYS A 109 2.31 -3.04 2.85
C LYS A 109 3.10 -3.83 1.81
N ILE A 110 2.89 -3.53 0.51
CA ILE A 110 3.62 -4.19 -0.59
C ILE A 110 5.11 -3.93 -0.44
N ARG A 111 5.49 -2.67 -0.17
CA ARG A 111 6.89 -2.27 0.02
C ARG A 111 7.57 -2.89 1.22
N LEU A 112 6.86 -2.89 2.36
CA LEU A 112 7.36 -3.53 3.57
C LEU A 112 7.61 -5.04 3.33
N LYS A 113 6.78 -5.69 2.51
CA LYS A 113 6.96 -7.10 2.14
C LYS A 113 8.10 -7.30 1.14
N SER A 114 8.28 -6.40 0.16
CA SER A 114 9.37 -6.49 -0.83
C SER A 114 10.74 -6.06 -0.29
N GLY A 115 10.81 -5.58 0.95
CA GLY A 115 12.04 -5.05 1.54
C GLY A 115 12.42 -3.66 1.02
N GLU A 116 11.52 -2.99 0.28
CA GLU A 116 11.72 -1.62 -0.14
C GLU A 116 11.63 -0.69 1.08
N ILE A 117 12.71 0.02 1.39
CA ILE A 117 12.77 0.92 2.55
C ILE A 117 11.82 2.09 2.31
N VAL A 118 10.70 2.10 3.05
CA VAL A 118 9.79 3.24 3.10
C VAL A 118 10.40 4.29 4.03
N GLU A 119 11.20 5.22 3.49
CA GLU A 119 11.54 6.44 4.21
C GLU A 119 10.28 7.31 4.35
N SER A 120 9.55 7.13 5.44
CA SER A 120 8.65 8.17 5.93
C SER A 120 9.51 9.28 6.55
N ASP A 121 9.74 10.34 5.78
CA ASP A 121 10.50 11.55 6.12
C ASP A 121 10.52 11.88 7.64
N ILE A 122 11.59 11.51 8.35
CA ILE A 122 11.96 12.14 9.64
C ILE A 122 12.86 13.33 9.31
N GLY A 123 12.30 14.37 8.68
CA GLY A 123 13.02 15.62 8.38
C GLY A 123 12.40 16.43 7.21
N PRO A 124 12.56 17.76 7.17
CA PRO A 124 11.87 18.64 6.23
C PRO A 124 12.40 18.62 4.78
N SER A 125 13.25 17.67 4.39
CA SER A 125 13.91 17.71 3.09
C SER A 125 14.40 16.34 2.61
N LYS A 126 13.53 15.60 1.92
CA LYS A 126 13.81 14.82 0.69
C LYS A 126 12.51 14.26 0.10
N LYS A 127 11.77 15.11 -0.64
CA LYS A 127 10.71 14.64 -1.55
C LYS A 127 11.33 13.85 -2.70
N ASN A 128 11.54 12.56 -2.54
CA ASN A 128 11.60 11.65 -3.68
C ASN A 128 10.30 10.84 -3.72
N ARG A 129 9.20 11.53 -4.04
CA ARG A 129 7.86 10.95 -4.15
C ARG A 129 7.43 10.93 -5.61
N ASN A 130 8.02 10.04 -6.41
CA ASN A 130 7.49 9.72 -7.74
C ASN A 130 6.38 8.65 -7.69
N TYR A 131 5.82 8.41 -6.51
CA TYR A 131 4.73 7.44 -6.30
C TYR A 131 3.35 8.02 -6.53
N LYS A 132 3.26 9.36 -6.63
CA LYS A 132 1.98 10.08 -6.65
C LYS A 132 1.14 9.79 -7.89
N ASN A 133 1.71 9.13 -8.90
CA ASN A 133 1.09 8.89 -10.19
C ASN A 133 1.09 7.39 -10.60
N GLU A 134 1.40 6.47 -9.67
CA GLU A 134 1.25 5.04 -9.98
C GLU A 134 -0.23 4.67 -10.16
N THR A 135 -0.48 3.79 -11.13
CA THR A 135 -1.81 3.27 -11.45
C THR A 135 -1.86 1.78 -11.14
N PHE A 136 -2.95 1.35 -10.53
CA PHE A 136 -3.15 -0.01 -10.07
C PHE A 136 -4.43 -0.58 -10.63
N GLY A 137 -4.35 -1.81 -11.13
CA GLY A 137 -5.48 -2.62 -11.51
C GLY A 137 -5.89 -3.49 -10.34
N ILE A 138 -7.17 -3.51 -10.01
CA ILE A 138 -7.72 -4.31 -8.92
C ILE A 138 -8.75 -5.27 -9.52
N TYR A 139 -8.53 -6.55 -9.27
CA TYR A 139 -9.51 -7.59 -9.51
C TYR A 139 -10.12 -8.04 -8.17
N ILE A 140 -11.45 -7.99 -8.08
CA ILE A 140 -12.23 -8.43 -6.92
C ILE A 140 -12.56 -9.90 -7.11
N VAL A 141 -12.00 -10.72 -6.24
CA VAL A 141 -12.18 -12.16 -6.25
C VAL A 141 -13.67 -12.56 -6.10
N LYS A 142 -14.16 -13.39 -7.01
CA LYS A 142 -15.51 -13.98 -7.02
C LYS A 142 -15.46 -15.46 -6.63
N LYS A 143 -16.64 -16.04 -6.38
CA LYS A 143 -16.77 -17.47 -6.05
C LYS A 143 -16.48 -18.32 -7.28
N GLY A 144 -15.58 -19.30 -7.12
CA GLY A 144 -15.18 -20.19 -8.20
C GLY A 144 -14.03 -19.65 -9.05
N ASP A 145 -13.51 -18.47 -8.71
CA ASP A 145 -12.32 -17.94 -9.36
C ASP A 145 -11.10 -18.82 -9.07
N SER A 146 -10.17 -18.81 -10.01
CA SER A 146 -8.83 -19.39 -9.91
C SER A 146 -7.83 -18.30 -10.25
N ILE A 147 -6.75 -18.18 -9.48
CA ILE A 147 -5.72 -17.16 -9.72
C ILE A 147 -5.14 -17.33 -11.12
N TRP A 148 -4.85 -18.56 -11.53
CA TRP A 148 -4.37 -18.85 -12.88
C TRP A 148 -5.30 -18.29 -13.96
N ASN A 149 -6.61 -18.49 -13.81
CA ASN A 149 -7.59 -17.97 -14.76
C ASN A 149 -7.65 -16.44 -14.74
N ILE A 150 -7.57 -15.82 -13.57
CA ILE A 150 -7.56 -14.35 -13.45
C ILE A 150 -6.32 -13.78 -14.15
N HIS A 151 -5.14 -14.32 -13.87
CA HIS A 151 -3.88 -13.91 -14.48
C HIS A 151 -3.87 -14.13 -15.99
N PHE A 152 -4.37 -15.28 -16.45
CA PHE A 152 -4.46 -15.58 -17.88
C PHE A 152 -5.41 -14.62 -18.60
N ASN A 153 -6.57 -14.32 -18.02
CA ASN A 153 -7.50 -13.36 -18.60
C ASN A 153 -6.91 -11.94 -18.66
N PHE A 154 -6.17 -11.54 -17.61
CA PHE A 154 -5.44 -10.28 -17.60
C PHE A 154 -4.43 -10.20 -18.74
N LEU A 155 -3.54 -11.19 -18.87
CA LEU A 155 -2.54 -11.23 -19.93
C LEU A 155 -3.20 -11.30 -21.30
N LYS A 156 -4.19 -12.16 -21.48
CA LYS A 156 -4.93 -12.30 -22.74
C LYS A 156 -5.52 -10.98 -23.22
N GLY A 157 -6.11 -10.19 -22.32
CA GLY A 157 -6.61 -8.84 -22.64
C GLY A 157 -5.49 -7.94 -23.20
N TYR A 158 -4.38 -7.85 -22.46
CA TYR A 158 -3.22 -7.08 -22.88
C TYR A 158 -2.69 -7.51 -24.26
N PHE A 159 -2.54 -8.82 -24.50
CA PHE A 159 -2.02 -9.34 -25.77
C PHE A 159 -2.95 -9.06 -26.94
N VAL A 160 -4.27 -9.22 -26.75
CA VAL A 160 -5.28 -8.85 -27.76
C VAL A 160 -5.18 -7.37 -28.12
N HIS A 161 -4.99 -6.49 -27.14
CA HIS A 161 -4.81 -5.06 -27.38
C HIS A 161 -3.53 -4.73 -28.17
N LYS A 162 -2.47 -5.53 -28.01
CA LYS A 162 -1.25 -5.44 -28.84
C LYS A 162 -1.40 -6.09 -30.23
N GLY A 163 -2.59 -6.59 -30.58
CA GLY A 163 -2.86 -7.25 -31.86
C GLY A 163 -2.36 -8.70 -31.93
N ILE A 164 -2.08 -9.32 -30.78
CA ILE A 164 -1.57 -10.69 -30.67
C ILE A 164 -2.65 -11.54 -29.98
N PRO A 165 -3.57 -12.18 -30.72
CA PRO A 165 -4.60 -13.02 -30.10
C PRO A 165 -3.96 -14.28 -29.48
N LEU A 166 -4.22 -14.52 -28.20
CA LEU A 166 -3.85 -15.77 -27.54
C LEU A 166 -4.99 -16.79 -27.62
N ALA A 167 -4.66 -18.02 -27.99
CA ALA A 167 -5.58 -19.15 -27.94
C ALA A 167 -5.91 -19.49 -26.48
N ALA A 168 -7.05 -20.15 -26.25
CA ALA A 168 -7.46 -20.55 -24.90
C ALA A 168 -6.50 -21.54 -24.23
N THR A 169 -5.68 -22.24 -25.02
CA THR A 169 -4.70 -23.24 -24.59
C THR A 169 -3.26 -22.72 -24.72
N SER A 170 -3.07 -21.41 -24.90
CA SER A 170 -1.73 -20.85 -25.14
C SER A 170 -0.79 -20.99 -23.94
N ASP A 171 -1.34 -21.16 -22.74
CA ASP A 171 -0.64 -21.39 -21.47
C ASP A 171 -0.33 -22.87 -21.20
N GLU A 172 -0.95 -23.80 -21.94
CA GLU A 172 -0.75 -25.22 -21.76
C GLU A 172 0.67 -25.66 -22.16
N PRO A 173 1.20 -26.73 -21.54
CA PRO A 173 2.49 -27.29 -21.93
C PRO A 173 2.43 -27.86 -23.36
N ASP A 174 3.60 -27.94 -24.00
CA ASP A 174 3.73 -28.57 -25.30
C ASP A 174 3.53 -30.10 -25.24
N ARG A 175 3.57 -30.74 -26.41
CA ARG A 175 3.41 -32.21 -26.55
C ARG A 175 4.47 -33.03 -25.79
N PHE A 176 5.55 -32.41 -25.32
CA PHE A 176 6.61 -33.04 -24.55
C PHE A 176 6.54 -32.69 -23.05
N GLY A 177 5.55 -31.90 -22.64
CA GLY A 177 5.33 -31.48 -21.25
C GLY A 177 6.11 -30.22 -20.85
N PHE A 178 6.75 -29.51 -21.79
CA PHE A 178 7.45 -28.26 -21.48
C PHE A 178 6.48 -27.09 -21.41
N SER A 179 6.64 -26.21 -20.42
CA SER A 179 5.84 -24.99 -20.32
C SER A 179 5.97 -24.12 -21.57
N SER A 180 4.83 -23.66 -22.08
CA SER A 180 4.79 -22.68 -23.18
C SER A 180 5.43 -21.35 -22.78
N GLY A 181 5.77 -20.52 -23.77
CA GLY A 181 6.25 -19.16 -23.52
C GLY A 181 5.23 -18.32 -22.74
N VAL A 182 3.94 -18.45 -23.06
CA VAL A 182 2.86 -17.80 -22.31
C VAL A 182 2.75 -18.35 -20.89
N GLY A 183 2.90 -19.68 -20.70
CA GLY A 183 2.95 -20.31 -19.39
C GLY A 183 4.10 -19.79 -18.52
N LYS A 184 5.26 -19.52 -19.12
CA LYS A 184 6.41 -18.90 -18.43
C LYS A 184 6.13 -17.43 -18.05
N ILE A 185 5.53 -16.65 -18.95
CA ILE A 185 5.10 -15.28 -18.65
C ILE A 185 4.06 -15.26 -17.53
N LEU A 186 3.09 -16.19 -17.56
CA LEU A 186 2.10 -16.38 -16.51
C LEU A 186 2.76 -16.66 -15.16
N LYS A 187 3.68 -17.62 -15.13
CA LYS A 187 4.39 -17.99 -13.90
C LYS A 187 5.20 -16.81 -13.37
N PHE A 188 5.89 -16.08 -14.23
CA PHE A 188 6.59 -14.86 -13.85
C PHE A 188 5.62 -13.78 -13.32
N SER A 189 4.43 -13.65 -13.93
CA SER A 189 3.44 -12.64 -13.52
C SER A 189 2.96 -12.80 -12.07
N GLU A 190 3.10 -13.99 -11.48
CA GLU A 190 2.83 -14.21 -10.05
C GLU A 190 3.71 -13.30 -9.17
N ASN A 191 4.95 -13.03 -9.57
CA ASN A 191 5.88 -12.16 -8.83
C ASN A 191 5.49 -10.68 -8.89
N LEU A 192 4.63 -10.30 -9.84
CA LEU A 192 4.23 -8.91 -10.09
C LEU A 192 2.91 -8.52 -9.41
N VAL A 193 2.31 -9.47 -8.68
CA VAL A 193 0.95 -9.35 -8.18
C VAL A 193 0.93 -9.50 -6.68
N SER A 194 0.13 -8.64 -6.05
CA SER A 194 -0.07 -8.68 -4.61
C SER A 194 -1.51 -9.06 -4.28
N ILE A 195 -1.67 -10.01 -3.37
CA ILE A 195 -2.98 -10.39 -2.85
C ILE A 195 -3.21 -9.63 -1.55
N TYR A 196 -4.30 -8.88 -1.46
CA TYR A 196 -4.67 -8.15 -0.25
C TYR A 196 -5.96 -8.70 0.33
N ASN A 197 -5.91 -9.16 1.58
CA ASN A 197 -7.09 -9.56 2.32
C ASN A 197 -7.70 -8.32 2.99
N ILE A 198 -8.91 -7.95 2.56
CA ILE A 198 -9.66 -6.78 3.06
C ILE A 198 -10.04 -6.96 4.52
N LYS A 199 -10.50 -8.16 4.91
CA LYS A 199 -10.99 -8.44 6.28
C LYS A 199 -9.87 -8.39 7.30
N GLU A 200 -8.75 -9.03 6.97
CA GLU A 200 -7.58 -9.12 7.85
C GLU A 200 -6.65 -7.93 7.68
N ASN A 201 -6.87 -7.11 6.64
CA ASN A 201 -6.07 -5.94 6.32
C ASN A 201 -4.57 -6.27 6.25
N ARG A 202 -4.24 -7.35 5.56
CA ARG A 202 -2.86 -7.79 5.34
C ARG A 202 -2.68 -8.30 3.92
N LEU A 203 -1.42 -8.30 3.47
CA LEU A 203 -1.07 -9.02 2.26
C LEU A 203 -1.11 -10.50 2.57
N ASP A 204 -1.71 -11.24 1.66
CA ASP A 204 -1.63 -12.68 1.65
C ASP A 204 -0.43 -13.12 0.79
N MET A 205 0.04 -14.33 1.04
CA MET A 205 1.12 -14.94 0.27
C MET A 205 0.63 -16.14 -0.52
N ASP A 206 -0.49 -16.71 -0.11
CA ASP A 206 -1.02 -17.91 -0.71
C ASP A 206 -1.93 -17.57 -1.90
N LEU A 207 -1.42 -17.86 -3.09
CA LEU A 207 -2.14 -17.75 -4.36
C LEU A 207 -3.19 -18.85 -4.52
N ASP A 208 -3.14 -19.95 -3.77
CA ASP A 208 -4.03 -21.11 -3.97
C ASP A 208 -5.33 -21.01 -3.15
N LEU A 209 -5.33 -20.21 -2.07
CA LEU A 209 -6.50 -20.08 -1.18
C LEU A 209 -7.33 -18.84 -1.51
N ILE A 210 -8.30 -18.96 -2.40
CA ILE A 210 -9.09 -17.80 -2.83
C ILE A 210 -10.41 -17.69 -2.04
N HIS A 211 -10.57 -16.65 -1.21
CA HIS A 211 -11.83 -16.35 -0.50
C HIS A 211 -12.63 -15.24 -1.22
N PRO A 212 -13.86 -15.52 -1.69
CA PRO A 212 -14.66 -14.55 -2.43
C PRO A 212 -14.93 -13.26 -1.65
N LEU A 213 -14.86 -12.13 -2.35
CA LEU A 213 -15.15 -10.77 -1.89
C LEU A 213 -14.29 -10.27 -0.70
N ASN A 214 -13.33 -11.07 -0.24
CA ASN A 214 -12.43 -10.73 0.86
C ASN A 214 -11.00 -10.53 0.40
N LYS A 215 -10.67 -10.97 -0.83
CA LYS A 215 -9.34 -10.84 -1.42
C LYS A 215 -9.39 -9.96 -2.65
N LEU A 216 -8.36 -9.14 -2.78
CA LEU A 216 -8.09 -8.31 -3.95
C LEU A 216 -6.80 -8.78 -4.59
N ILE A 217 -6.83 -8.99 -5.90
CA ILE A 217 -5.64 -9.19 -6.70
C ILE A 217 -5.23 -7.83 -7.25
N ILE A 218 -4.02 -7.40 -6.93
CA ILE A 218 -3.54 -6.05 -7.15
C ILE A 218 -2.37 -6.09 -8.11
N TYR A 219 -2.57 -5.47 -9.26
CA TYR A 219 -1.62 -5.33 -10.34
C TYR A 219 -1.02 -3.92 -10.30
N ASN A 220 0.30 -3.79 -10.16
CA ASN A 220 0.96 -2.51 -10.42
C ASN A 220 1.05 -2.32 -11.94
N MET A 221 0.17 -1.50 -12.49
CA MET A 221 0.01 -1.37 -13.94
C MET A 221 1.26 -0.78 -14.58
N THR A 222 1.89 0.20 -13.93
CA THR A 222 3.12 0.81 -14.43
C THR A 222 4.24 -0.22 -14.56
N GLN A 223 4.42 -1.06 -13.54
CA GLN A 223 5.49 -2.06 -13.52
C GLN A 223 5.21 -3.22 -14.49
N ILE A 224 4.00 -3.76 -14.46
CA ILE A 224 3.63 -4.91 -15.30
C ILE A 224 3.70 -4.54 -16.78
N PHE A 225 3.14 -3.39 -17.18
CA PHE A 225 3.15 -2.99 -18.59
C PHE A 225 4.54 -2.60 -19.06
N GLY A 226 5.34 -1.95 -18.21
CA GLY A 226 6.74 -1.66 -18.54
C GLY A 226 7.53 -2.93 -18.82
N LEU A 227 7.29 -4.00 -18.04
CA LEU A 227 7.88 -5.30 -18.32
C LEU A 227 7.32 -5.93 -19.58
N LEU A 228 6.00 -6.04 -19.71
CA LEU A 228 5.39 -6.67 -20.88
C LEU A 228 5.81 -5.96 -22.16
N ASP A 229 5.82 -4.63 -22.22
CA ASP A 229 6.26 -3.88 -23.40
C ASP A 229 7.73 -4.14 -23.78
N SER A 230 8.56 -4.66 -22.86
CA SER A 230 9.95 -5.01 -23.12
C SER A 230 10.15 -6.38 -23.79
N ILE A 231 9.14 -7.25 -23.79
CA ILE A 231 9.23 -8.59 -24.35
C ILE A 231 9.08 -8.54 -25.88
N ASP A 232 10.06 -9.09 -26.61
CA ASP A 232 9.92 -9.28 -28.06
C ASP A 232 9.01 -10.47 -28.37
N TYR A 233 7.77 -10.15 -28.72
CA TYR A 233 6.73 -11.14 -28.93
C TYR A 233 6.85 -11.96 -30.21
N LYS A 234 7.72 -11.59 -31.14
CA LYS A 234 8.00 -12.46 -32.29
C LYS A 234 8.67 -13.77 -31.88
N ASN A 235 9.24 -13.79 -30.67
CA ASN A 235 10.01 -14.89 -30.12
C ASN A 235 9.46 -15.41 -28.77
N VAL A 236 8.15 -15.27 -28.50
CA VAL A 236 7.53 -15.70 -27.22
C VAL A 236 7.89 -17.14 -26.85
N ASN A 237 7.90 -18.06 -27.83
CA ASN A 237 8.21 -19.46 -27.57
C ASN A 237 9.68 -19.72 -27.18
N SER A 238 10.56 -18.74 -27.42
CA SER A 238 11.97 -18.81 -27.01
C SER A 238 12.20 -18.30 -25.60
N ILE A 239 11.21 -17.66 -24.97
CA ILE A 239 11.29 -17.15 -23.60
C ILE A 239 11.65 -18.28 -22.64
N GLN A 240 12.55 -17.99 -21.72
CA GLN A 240 12.96 -18.84 -20.61
C GLN A 240 12.66 -18.13 -19.29
N PHE A 241 12.45 -18.95 -18.26
CA PHE A 241 12.16 -18.52 -16.90
C PHE A 241 12.82 -19.48 -15.92
N ASP A 242 13.56 -18.96 -14.94
CA ASP A 242 14.28 -19.73 -13.91
C ASP A 242 13.56 -19.74 -12.56
N GLY A 243 12.48 -18.97 -12.41
CA GLY A 243 11.82 -18.72 -11.13
C GLY A 243 11.82 -17.25 -10.72
N GLU A 244 12.76 -16.45 -11.25
CA GLU A 244 12.92 -15.04 -10.87
C GLU A 244 12.94 -14.11 -12.08
N VAL A 245 13.54 -14.52 -13.21
CA VAL A 245 13.79 -13.65 -14.35
C VAL A 245 13.23 -14.27 -15.63
N LEU A 246 12.67 -13.43 -16.52
CA LEU A 246 12.38 -13.80 -17.91
C LEU A 246 13.53 -13.37 -18.81
N TRP A 247 14.00 -14.25 -19.67
CA TRP A 247 14.99 -13.90 -20.70
C TRP A 247 14.76 -14.63 -22.02
N ILE A 248 15.33 -14.10 -23.09
CA ILE A 248 15.38 -14.76 -24.40
C ILE A 248 16.85 -15.11 -24.64
N PRO A 249 17.22 -16.40 -24.82
CA PRO A 249 18.58 -16.77 -25.13
C PRO A 249 18.97 -16.18 -26.48
N SER A 250 20.08 -15.44 -26.53
CA SER A 250 20.72 -15.03 -27.77
C SER A 250 21.28 -16.29 -28.45
N GLY A 251 20.54 -16.80 -29.43
CA GLY A 251 20.99 -17.88 -30.31
C GLY A 251 22.12 -17.46 -31.22
#